data_AF-A0A246BDG7-F1
#
_entry.id   AF-A0A246BDG7-F1
#
_cell.length_a   1.000
_cell.length_b   1.000
_cell.length_c   1.000
_cell.angle_alpha   90.00
_cell.angle_beta   90.00
_cell.angle_gamma   90.00
#
_symmetry.space_group_name_H-M   'P 1'
#
loop_
_entity.id
_entity.type
_entity.pdbx_description
1 polymer ?
#
loop_
_entity_poly.entity_id
_entity_poly.type
_entity_poly.pdbx_seq_one_letter_code
_entity_poly.pdbx_strand_id
1 'polypeptide(L)'
;MPLRNDWTFGDLITASDQNAVADAVNQNTTDIAAAVTALSGKADKATTITAGTGLTGGGDLSTNRTLSVSYGATAGTACQGNDSRITGAVQSGAAGSVIIGTLPTSGVTGVLYVVP
;
A
#
# COMPACT_ATOMS: atom_id res chain seq x y z
N MET A 1 -24.06 -18.89 -30.56
CA MET A 1 -25.40 -19.52 -30.46
C MET A 1 -25.32 -20.57 -29.37
N PRO A 2 -26.33 -20.76 -28.51
CA PRO A 2 -26.30 -21.84 -27.54
C PRO A 2 -26.18 -23.19 -28.27
N LEU A 3 -25.43 -24.12 -27.70
CA LEU A 3 -25.34 -25.48 -28.24
C LEU A 3 -26.73 -26.13 -28.19
N ARG A 4 -27.06 -26.91 -29.22
CA ARG A 4 -28.27 -27.73 -29.21
C ARG A 4 -28.24 -28.70 -28.03
N ASN A 5 -29.32 -28.76 -27.27
CA ASN A 5 -29.48 -29.49 -26.00
C ASN A 5 -30.59 -30.56 -26.08
N ASP A 6 -31.31 -30.61 -27.18
CA ASP A 6 -32.51 -31.42 -27.41
C ASP A 6 -32.25 -32.61 -28.35
N TRP A 7 -31.04 -33.17 -28.31
CA TRP A 7 -30.66 -34.30 -29.15
C TRP A 7 -31.51 -35.54 -28.85
N THR A 8 -32.09 -36.12 -29.91
CA THR A 8 -32.84 -37.38 -29.82
C THR A 8 -32.26 -38.45 -30.73
N PHE A 9 -32.65 -39.72 -30.51
CA PHE A 9 -32.22 -40.80 -31.38
C PHE A 9 -32.76 -40.59 -32.80
N GLY A 10 -31.87 -40.69 -33.79
CA GLY A 10 -32.21 -40.49 -35.21
C GLY A 10 -31.95 -39.06 -35.72
N ASP A 11 -31.58 -38.11 -34.84
CA ASP A 11 -31.13 -36.80 -35.28
C ASP A 11 -29.80 -36.87 -36.04
N LEU A 12 -29.72 -36.17 -37.17
CA LEU A 12 -28.49 -36.04 -37.93
C LEU A 12 -27.63 -34.92 -37.34
N ILE A 13 -26.40 -35.25 -36.94
CA ILE A 13 -25.40 -34.26 -36.55
C ILE A 13 -24.87 -33.59 -37.82
N THR A 14 -25.09 -32.29 -37.95
CA THR A 14 -24.65 -31.51 -39.11
C THR A 14 -23.29 -30.85 -38.87
N ALA A 15 -22.64 -30.39 -39.94
CA ALA A 15 -21.44 -29.56 -39.83
C ALA A 15 -21.70 -28.26 -39.07
N SER A 16 -22.93 -27.72 -39.12
CA SER A 16 -23.32 -26.54 -38.34
C SER A 16 -23.30 -26.82 -36.85
N ASP A 17 -23.72 -28.01 -36.41
CA ASP A 17 -23.67 -28.41 -35.01
C ASP A 17 -22.23 -28.54 -34.52
N GLN A 18 -21.35 -29.11 -35.36
CA GLN A 18 -19.92 -29.22 -35.07
C GLN A 18 -19.24 -27.84 -35.01
N ASN A 19 -19.57 -26.94 -35.94
CA ASN A 19 -19.07 -25.57 -35.92
C ASN A 19 -19.57 -24.80 -34.69
N ALA A 20 -20.82 -25.00 -34.26
CA ALA A 20 -21.34 -24.38 -33.04
C ALA A 20 -20.56 -24.82 -31.80
N VAL A 21 -20.18 -26.10 -31.72
CA VAL A 21 -19.30 -26.62 -30.64
C VAL A 21 -17.91 -25.99 -30.72
N ALA A 22 -17.32 -25.91 -31.92
CA ALA A 22 -16.02 -25.28 -32.12
C ALA A 22 -16.02 -23.80 -31.69
N ASP A 23 -17.06 -23.05 -32.08
CA ASP A 23 -17.24 -21.65 -31.70
C ASP A 23 -17.35 -21.49 -30.18
N ALA A 24 -18.12 -22.35 -29.51
CA ALA A 24 -18.25 -22.32 -28.05
C ALA A 24 -16.91 -22.60 -27.34
N VAL A 25 -16.11 -23.56 -27.84
CA VAL A 25 -14.78 -23.87 -27.30
C VAL A 25 -13.81 -22.71 -27.53
N ASN A 26 -13.83 -22.08 -28.71
CA ASN A 26 -13.02 -20.92 -29.02
C ASN A 26 -13.37 -19.72 -28.13
N GLN A 27 -14.66 -19.50 -27.89
CA GLN A 27 -15.13 -18.46 -26.96
C GLN A 27 -14.65 -18.76 -25.53
N ASN A 28 -14.83 -19.98 -25.03
CA ASN A 28 -14.35 -20.37 -23.70
C ASN A 28 -12.83 -20.17 -23.56
N THR A 29 -12.06 -20.50 -24.60
CA THR A 29 -10.60 -20.29 -24.61
C THR A 29 -10.25 -18.81 -24.50
N THR A 30 -10.99 -17.96 -25.22
CA THR A 30 -10.85 -16.50 -25.16
C THR A 30 -11.19 -15.96 -23.77
N ASP A 31 -12.31 -16.41 -23.19
CA ASP A 31 -12.77 -15.97 -21.87
C ASP A 31 -11.79 -16.40 -20.77
N ILE A 32 -11.27 -17.63 -20.84
CA ILE A 32 -10.24 -18.13 -19.91
C ILE A 32 -8.96 -17.30 -20.05
N ALA A 33 -8.50 -17.02 -21.26
CA ALA A 33 -7.30 -16.20 -21.47
C ALA A 33 -7.47 -14.78 -20.89
N ALA A 34 -8.66 -14.19 -21.05
CA ALA A 34 -8.99 -12.90 -20.45
C ALA A 34 -9.02 -12.97 -18.90
N ALA A 35 -9.63 -14.01 -18.33
CA ALA A 35 -9.68 -14.23 -16.89
C ALA A 35 -8.28 -14.45 -16.29
N VAL A 36 -7.43 -15.24 -16.95
CA VAL A 36 -6.04 -15.48 -16.56
C VAL A 36 -5.23 -14.19 -16.59
N THR A 37 -5.38 -13.38 -17.65
CA THR A 37 -4.72 -12.07 -17.76
C THR A 37 -5.15 -11.14 -16.62
N ALA A 38 -6.46 -11.08 -16.34
CA ALA A 38 -7.00 -10.26 -15.27
C ALA A 38 -6.51 -10.70 -13.88
N LEU A 39 -6.45 -12.01 -13.62
CA LEU A 39 -5.99 -12.57 -12.35
C LEU A 39 -4.48 -12.39 -12.16
N SER A 40 -3.68 -12.57 -13.22
CA SER A 40 -2.22 -12.42 -13.17
C SER A 40 -1.76 -11.01 -12.79
N GLY A 41 -2.62 -10.01 -13.02
CA GLY A 41 -2.38 -8.63 -12.59
C GLY A 41 -2.81 -8.31 -11.16
N LYS A 42 -3.38 -9.26 -10.41
CA LYS A 42 -3.82 -9.05 -9.01
C LYS A 42 -2.80 -9.62 -8.03
N ALA A 43 -2.62 -8.92 -6.91
CA ALA A 43 -1.92 -9.47 -5.77
C ALA A 43 -2.77 -10.55 -5.09
N ASP A 44 -2.12 -11.55 -4.50
CA ASP A 44 -2.78 -12.52 -3.64
C ASP A 44 -3.31 -11.81 -2.39
N LYS A 45 -4.62 -11.96 -2.13
CA LYS A 45 -5.30 -11.37 -0.98
C LYS A 45 -4.73 -11.88 0.34
N ALA A 46 -4.18 -13.10 0.38
CA ALA A 46 -3.54 -13.65 1.58
C ALA A 46 -2.14 -13.05 1.85
N THR A 47 -1.58 -12.28 0.92
CA THR A 47 -0.33 -11.55 1.17
C THR A 47 -0.54 -10.54 2.30
N THR A 48 0.31 -10.59 3.32
CA THR A 48 0.21 -9.71 4.50
C THR A 48 1.28 -8.63 4.52
N ILE A 49 0.88 -7.42 4.90
CA ILE A 49 1.77 -6.33 5.33
C ILE A 49 1.77 -6.30 6.86
N THR A 50 2.88 -6.67 7.47
CA THR A 50 3.06 -6.57 8.92
C THR A 50 3.60 -5.19 9.28
N ALA A 51 2.80 -4.39 9.97
CA ALA A 51 3.26 -3.11 10.48
C ALA A 51 4.27 -3.32 11.61
N GLY A 52 5.46 -2.72 11.49
CA GLY A 52 6.48 -2.73 12.52
C GLY A 52 6.25 -1.68 13.60
N THR A 53 7.18 -1.60 14.54
CA THR A 53 7.23 -0.55 15.56
C THR A 53 7.11 0.84 14.93
N GLY A 54 6.23 1.67 15.49
CA GLY A 54 6.01 3.04 15.02
C GLY A 54 5.10 3.15 13.80
N LEU A 55 4.56 2.04 13.27
CA LEU A 55 3.60 2.04 12.17
C LEU A 55 2.28 1.38 12.57
N THR A 56 1.19 1.85 11.98
CA THR A 56 -0.13 1.24 12.05
C THR A 56 -0.67 0.98 10.64
N GLY A 57 -1.76 0.21 10.52
CA GLY A 57 -2.40 -0.03 9.23
C GLY A 57 -1.89 -1.24 8.45
N GLY A 58 -1.27 -2.22 9.12
CA GLY A 58 -0.96 -3.53 8.53
C GLY A 58 -2.22 -4.37 8.24
N GLY A 59 -2.03 -5.61 7.80
CA GLY A 59 -3.10 -6.55 7.44
C GLY A 59 -2.88 -7.21 6.08
N ASP A 60 -3.87 -7.93 5.58
CA ASP A 60 -3.82 -8.60 4.28
C ASP A 60 -4.20 -7.66 3.11
N LEU A 61 -4.03 -8.10 1.86
CA LEU A 61 -4.36 -7.31 0.66
C LEU A 61 -5.80 -7.55 0.16
N SER A 62 -6.72 -7.97 1.03
CA SER A 62 -8.14 -8.08 0.68
C SER A 62 -8.77 -6.72 0.35
N THR A 63 -8.20 -5.63 0.87
CA THR A 63 -8.62 -4.22 0.71
C THR A 63 -7.41 -3.28 0.59
N ASN A 64 -7.64 -2.02 0.21
CA ASN A 64 -6.58 -1.01 0.19
C ASN A 64 -5.96 -0.83 1.59
N ARG A 65 -4.63 -0.76 1.66
CA ARG A 65 -3.89 -0.55 2.91
C ARG A 65 -3.28 0.84 2.97
N THR A 66 -3.44 1.51 4.11
CA THR A 66 -2.81 2.78 4.42
C THR A 66 -1.93 2.58 5.64
N LEU A 67 -0.64 2.81 5.50
CA LEU A 67 0.31 2.77 6.59
C LEU A 67 0.49 4.18 7.15
N SER A 68 0.38 4.30 8.46
CA SER A 68 0.53 5.59 9.14
C SER A 68 1.60 5.49 10.21
N VAL A 69 2.45 6.51 10.27
CA VAL A 69 3.43 6.64 11.34
C VAL A 69 2.70 7.00 12.62
N SER A 70 2.91 6.21 13.67
CA SER A 70 2.45 6.48 15.02
C SER A 70 3.49 7.32 15.73
N TYR A 71 3.29 8.63 15.76
CA TYR A 71 4.13 9.55 16.52
C TYR A 71 3.73 9.58 17.99
N GLY A 72 4.70 9.67 18.89
CA GLY A 72 4.42 9.73 20.32
C GLY A 72 5.66 9.70 21.19
N ALA A 73 5.43 9.76 22.50
CA ALA A 73 6.49 9.76 23.51
C ALA A 73 6.78 8.39 24.13
N THR A 74 5.95 7.39 23.84
CA THR A 74 5.97 6.06 24.47
C THR A 74 6.78 5.07 23.64
N ALA A 75 7.16 3.94 24.25
CA ALA A 75 7.78 2.84 23.53
C ALA A 75 6.86 2.37 22.39
N GLY A 76 7.46 2.05 21.23
CA GLY A 76 6.68 1.62 20.07
C GLY A 76 6.24 2.75 19.13
N THR A 77 6.62 4.01 19.41
CA THR A 77 6.25 5.18 18.60
C THR A 77 7.47 5.89 18.02
N ALA A 78 7.29 6.62 16.92
CA ALA A 78 8.32 7.46 16.31
C ALA A 78 8.33 8.87 16.93
N CYS A 79 9.49 9.52 16.97
CA CYS A 79 9.59 10.96 17.24
C CYS A 79 9.48 11.77 15.95
N GLN A 80 8.75 12.88 15.98
CA GLN A 80 8.75 13.85 14.88
C GLN A 80 10.03 14.68 14.91
N GLY A 81 10.47 15.25 13.78
CA GLY A 81 11.70 16.05 13.73
C GLY A 81 11.70 17.29 14.63
N ASN A 82 10.53 17.78 15.02
CA ASN A 82 10.32 18.89 15.95
C ASN A 82 9.97 18.44 17.39
N ASP A 83 10.12 17.15 17.70
CA ASP A 83 9.84 16.62 19.03
C ASP A 83 10.88 17.14 20.04
N SER A 84 10.41 17.71 21.15
CA SER A 84 11.27 18.34 22.17
C SER A 84 12.24 17.38 22.85
N ARG A 85 12.01 16.06 22.75
CA ARG A 85 12.90 15.04 23.29
C ARG A 85 14.11 14.80 22.40
N ILE A 86 14.09 15.25 21.14
CA ILE A 86 15.25 15.21 20.26
C ILE A 86 16.22 16.32 20.72
N THR A 87 17.05 16.00 21.70
CA THR A 87 18.04 16.91 22.27
C THR A 87 19.42 16.63 21.69
N GLY A 88 20.15 17.66 21.25
CA GLY A 88 21.52 17.52 20.73
C GLY A 88 21.61 16.98 19.29
N ALA A 89 20.48 16.87 18.57
CA ALA A 89 20.52 16.54 17.15
C ALA A 89 21.03 17.74 16.33
N VAL A 90 22.18 17.58 15.70
CA VAL A 90 22.69 18.56 14.75
C VAL A 90 22.13 18.22 13.38
N GLN A 91 21.09 18.94 12.95
CA GLN A 91 20.66 18.85 11.56
C GLN A 91 21.75 19.50 10.70
N SER A 92 22.36 18.74 9.80
CA SER A 92 23.54 19.15 9.01
C SER A 92 23.38 20.46 8.22
N GLY A 93 22.17 20.98 8.06
CA GLY A 93 21.88 22.28 7.42
C GLY A 93 21.57 23.45 8.38
N ALA A 94 21.55 23.21 9.69
CA ALA A 94 21.23 24.20 10.73
C ALA A 94 22.32 24.26 11.81
N ALA A 95 23.58 24.10 11.41
CA ALA A 95 24.73 24.38 12.27
C ALA A 95 24.77 25.90 12.55
N GLY A 96 23.94 26.39 13.49
CA GLY A 96 24.03 27.77 13.95
C GLY A 96 22.78 28.48 14.49
N SER A 97 21.63 27.83 14.73
CA SER A 97 20.46 28.57 15.24
C SER A 97 20.02 28.17 16.65
N VAL A 98 20.46 29.02 17.59
CA VAL A 98 19.80 29.44 18.83
C VAL A 98 19.79 28.44 20.00
N ILE A 99 20.55 28.77 21.05
CA ILE A 99 20.31 28.28 22.41
C ILE A 99 18.93 28.78 22.85
N ILE A 100 17.92 27.91 22.85
CA ILE A 100 16.60 28.23 23.44
C ILE A 100 16.69 27.96 24.94
N GLY A 101 17.19 28.94 25.68
CA GLY A 101 17.14 28.98 27.14
C GLY A 101 17.02 30.42 27.60
N THR A 102 16.07 30.71 28.50
CA THR A 102 16.09 31.98 29.25
C THR A 102 17.35 32.00 30.09
N LEU A 103 18.21 33.01 29.91
CA LEU A 103 19.31 33.28 30.84
C LEU A 103 18.67 33.47 32.23
N PRO A 104 18.94 32.61 33.22
CA PRO A 104 18.33 32.78 34.53
C PRO A 104 18.74 34.16 35.04
N THR A 105 17.75 34.98 35.40
CA THR A 105 17.83 36.21 36.20
C THR A 105 18.28 37.54 35.55
N SER A 106 18.58 37.64 34.25
CA SER A 106 19.15 38.92 33.76
C SER A 106 18.13 40.04 33.49
N GLY A 107 16.85 39.74 33.25
CA GLY A 107 15.84 40.79 33.00
C GLY A 107 16.08 41.66 31.75
N VAL A 108 17.10 41.37 30.94
CA VAL A 108 17.37 42.04 29.66
C VAL A 108 17.07 41.09 28.50
N THR A 109 16.19 41.52 27.60
CA THR A 109 15.91 40.84 26.33
C THR A 109 17.12 41.04 25.40
N GLY A 110 18.03 40.07 25.32
CA GLY A 110 19.22 40.16 24.48
C GLY A 110 19.82 38.80 24.13
N VAL A 111 20.44 38.72 22.95
CA VAL A 111 21.17 37.54 22.45
C VAL A 111 22.60 37.60 22.98
N LEU A 112 23.09 36.55 23.63
CA LEU A 112 24.49 36.44 24.07
C LEU A 112 25.38 36.25 22.84
N TYR A 113 26.17 37.26 22.51
CA TYR A 113 27.27 37.15 21.55
C TYR A 113 28.52 36.70 22.32
N VAL A 114 28.96 35.44 22.14
CA VAL A 114 30.29 35.03 22.59
C VAL A 114 31.29 35.52 21.54
N VAL A 115 32.09 36.51 21.91
CA VAL A 115 33.22 37.00 21.11
C VAL A 115 34.41 36.03 21.33
N PRO A 116 35.27 35.78 20.32
CA PRO A 116 36.39 34.84 20.43
C PRO A 116 37.29 35.04 21.64
#